data_AF-A0AAV4XGK0-F1
#
_entry.id   AF-A0AAV4XGK0-F1
#
_cell.length_a   1.000
_cell.length_b   1.000
_cell.length_c   1.000
_cell.angle_alpha   90.00
_cell.angle_beta   90.00
_cell.angle_gamma   90.00
#
_symmetry.space_group_name_H-M   'P 1'
#
loop_
_entity.id
_entity.type
_entity.pdbx_description
1 polymer ?
#
loop_
_entity_poly.entity_id
_entity_poly.type
_entity_poly.pdbx_seq_one_letter_code
_entity_poly.pdbx_strand_id
1 'polypeptide(L)'
;MHATFFDNGTVDVSFLSTHIGHSCEVGRLRLTKSEKTEIAGQLHAGIPIPDVLSKIANTVSPKKRLVATKAHDVRNIAKSHGVNMTVVRNENDALSVDSWVKEMEMKDYNPVLLYKLPGEVFLP
;
A
#
# COMPACT_ATOMS: atom_id res chain seq x y z
N MET A 1 2.43 -28.99 -8.49
CA MET A 1 1.16 -29.49 -7.93
C MET A 1 0.51 -30.31 -9.02
N HIS A 2 0.12 -31.53 -8.72
CA HIS A 2 -0.54 -32.46 -9.61
C HIS A 2 -1.78 -32.99 -8.90
N ALA A 3 -2.92 -33.03 -9.59
CA ALA A 3 -4.17 -33.52 -9.04
C ALA A 3 -4.74 -34.59 -9.97
N THR A 4 -5.13 -35.72 -9.39
CA THR A 4 -5.73 -36.87 -10.07
C THR A 4 -7.16 -37.01 -9.59
N PHE A 5 -8.09 -37.06 -10.54
CA PHE A 5 -9.52 -37.17 -10.27
C PHE A 5 -9.96 -38.60 -10.53
N PHE A 6 -10.68 -39.18 -9.58
CA PHE A 6 -11.22 -40.53 -9.70
C PHE A 6 -12.73 -40.49 -9.88
N ASP A 7 -13.27 -41.46 -10.61
CA ASP A 7 -14.71 -41.55 -10.92
C ASP A 7 -15.59 -41.78 -9.68
N ASN A 8 -14.98 -42.19 -8.56
CA ASN A 8 -15.65 -42.30 -7.26
C ASN A 8 -15.81 -40.95 -6.53
N GLY A 9 -15.45 -39.83 -7.19
CA GLY A 9 -15.51 -38.48 -6.62
C GLY A 9 -14.33 -38.12 -5.72
N THR A 10 -13.33 -39.00 -5.58
CA THR A 10 -12.10 -38.71 -4.81
C THR A 10 -11.12 -37.93 -5.65
N VAL A 11 -10.37 -37.03 -5.01
CA VAL A 11 -9.30 -36.26 -5.65
C VAL A 11 -8.01 -36.44 -4.86
N ASP A 12 -7.01 -37.04 -5.49
CA ASP A 12 -5.66 -37.11 -4.92
C ASP A 12 -4.83 -35.94 -5.39
N VAL A 13 -4.20 -35.23 -4.45
CA VAL A 13 -3.37 -34.06 -4.74
C VAL A 13 -1.95 -34.32 -4.29
N SER A 14 -1.04 -34.40 -5.25
CA SER A 14 0.40 -34.44 -5.05
C SER A 14 0.98 -33.03 -5.13
N PHE A 15 1.55 -32.54 -4.03
CA PHE A 15 2.24 -31.25 -4.00
C PHE A 15 3.54 -31.35 -3.21
N LEU A 16 4.52 -30.54 -3.59
CA LEU A 16 5.70 -30.34 -2.75
C LEU A 16 5.31 -29.40 -1.62
N SER A 17 5.27 -29.93 -0.40
CA SER A 17 4.97 -29.17 0.82
C SER A 17 6.05 -28.13 1.14
N THR A 18 7.29 -28.40 0.73
CA THR A 18 8.46 -27.55 0.96
C THR A 18 9.18 -27.27 -0.37
N HIS A 19 9.36 -25.99 -0.68
CA HIS A 19 10.37 -25.54 -1.64
C HIS A 19 11.68 -25.39 -0.85
N ILE A 20 12.83 -25.82 -1.39
CA ILE A 20 14.11 -25.79 -0.65
C ILE A 20 14.30 -24.43 0.03
N GLY A 21 14.47 -24.48 1.36
CA GLY A 21 14.75 -23.31 2.21
C GLY A 21 13.55 -22.56 2.80
N HIS A 22 12.29 -22.91 2.46
CA HIS A 22 11.13 -22.16 2.92
C HIS A 22 9.99 -23.05 3.45
N SER A 23 9.49 -22.72 4.64
CA SER A 23 8.18 -23.15 5.12
C SER A 23 7.07 -22.50 4.28
N CYS A 24 5.92 -23.16 4.17
CA CYS A 24 4.71 -22.62 3.54
C CYS A 24 4.20 -21.40 4.34
N GLU A 25 4.80 -20.24 4.10
CA GLU A 25 4.44 -18.98 4.74
C GLU A 25 3.32 -18.30 3.96
N VAL A 26 2.19 -18.03 4.62
CA VAL A 26 1.03 -17.34 4.04
C VAL A 26 1.41 -15.99 3.41
N GLY A 27 2.46 -15.32 3.92
CA GLY A 27 2.98 -14.07 3.36
C GLY A 27 3.64 -14.19 1.97
N ARG A 28 4.08 -15.40 1.56
CA ARG A 28 4.65 -15.64 0.22
C ARG A 28 3.58 -15.87 -0.85
N LEU A 29 2.33 -16.06 -0.46
CA LEU A 29 1.22 -16.12 -1.40
C LEU A 29 1.04 -14.76 -2.10
N ARG A 30 0.44 -14.76 -3.29
CA ARG A 30 0.14 -13.51 -4.01
C ARG A 30 -1.20 -12.94 -3.52
N LEU A 31 -1.24 -11.63 -3.32
CA LEU A 31 -2.52 -10.91 -3.23
C LEU A 31 -3.23 -11.02 -4.58
N THR A 32 -4.53 -11.26 -4.54
CA THR A 32 -5.41 -11.27 -5.70
C THR A 32 -5.48 -9.88 -6.34
N LYS A 33 -5.93 -9.82 -7.61
CA LYS A 33 -6.13 -8.53 -8.29
C LYS A 33 -7.15 -7.66 -7.54
N SER A 34 -8.26 -8.24 -7.11
CA SER A 34 -9.31 -7.51 -6.37
C SER A 34 -8.78 -6.91 -5.08
N GLU A 35 -8.02 -7.67 -4.28
CA GLU A 35 -7.43 -7.17 -3.02
C GLU A 35 -6.48 -5.99 -3.29
N LYS A 36 -5.66 -6.07 -4.35
CA LYS A 36 -4.77 -4.96 -4.73
C LYS A 36 -5.54 -3.72 -5.17
N THR A 37 -6.61 -3.90 -5.94
CA THR A 37 -7.47 -2.81 -6.39
C THR A 37 -8.19 -2.15 -5.21
N GLU A 38 -8.67 -2.92 -4.24
CA GLU A 38 -9.32 -2.37 -3.05
C GLU A 38 -8.33 -1.56 -2.20
N ILE A 39 -7.12 -2.08 -1.98
CA ILE A 39 -6.05 -1.35 -1.29
C ILE A 39 -5.71 -0.06 -2.02
N ALA A 40 -5.54 -0.12 -3.35
CA ALA A 40 -5.26 1.07 -4.16
C ALA A 40 -6.38 2.11 -4.08
N GLY A 41 -7.65 1.68 -4.08
CA GLY A 41 -8.80 2.57 -3.93
C GLY A 41 -8.82 3.29 -2.58
N GLN A 42 -8.48 2.59 -1.49
CA GLN A 42 -8.35 3.20 -0.16
C GLN A 42 -7.23 4.25 -0.12
N LEU A 43 -6.09 3.95 -0.73
CA LEU A 43 -4.98 4.91 -0.82
C LEU A 43 -5.33 6.12 -1.71
N HIS A 44 -6.09 5.92 -2.79
CA HIS A 44 -6.55 7.00 -3.66
C HIS A 44 -7.53 7.94 -2.95
N ALA A 45 -8.32 7.40 -2.02
CA ALA A 45 -9.19 8.17 -1.13
C ALA A 45 -8.42 8.90 -0.01
N GLY A 46 -7.09 8.84 0.01
CA GLY A 46 -6.24 9.52 1.00
C GLY A 46 -6.13 8.80 2.34
N ILE A 47 -6.55 7.53 2.44
CA ILE A 47 -6.45 6.77 3.69
C ILE A 47 -4.98 6.44 3.97
N PRO A 48 -4.44 6.80 5.16
CA PRO A 48 -3.07 6.47 5.54
C PRO A 48 -2.78 4.96 5.55
N ILE A 49 -1.54 4.58 5.21
CA ILE A 49 -1.10 3.16 5.24
C ILE A 49 -1.40 2.48 6.59
N PRO A 50 -1.14 3.08 7.77
CA PRO A 50 -1.42 2.44 9.05
C PRO A 50 -2.90 2.04 9.19
N ASP A 51 -3.80 2.88 8.71
CA ASP A 51 -5.25 2.64 8.80
C ASP A 51 -5.69 1.55 7.81
N VAL A 52 -5.12 1.54 6.60
CA VAL A 52 -5.31 0.43 5.64
C VAL A 52 -4.86 -0.90 6.24
N LEU A 53 -3.68 -0.93 6.87
CA LEU A 53 -3.15 -2.13 7.52
C LEU A 53 -4.01 -2.57 8.71
N SER A 54 -4.49 -1.63 9.52
CA SER A 54 -5.38 -1.90 10.65
C SER A 54 -6.70 -2.53 10.17
N LYS A 55 -7.30 -1.97 9.12
CA LYS A 55 -8.51 -2.51 8.51
C LYS A 55 -8.31 -3.93 7.97
N ILE A 56 -7.19 -4.17 7.31
CA ILE A 56 -6.80 -5.50 6.83
C ILE A 56 -6.60 -6.48 7.99
N ALA A 57 -5.95 -6.07 9.07
CA ALA A 57 -5.72 -6.91 10.25
C ALA A 57 -7.03 -7.34 10.93
N ASN A 58 -8.05 -6.48 10.88
CA ASN A 58 -9.38 -6.75 11.43
C ASN A 58 -10.25 -7.67 10.54
N THR A 59 -9.74 -8.12 9.39
CA THR A 59 -10.49 -9.03 8.52
C THR A 59 -10.56 -10.43 9.15
N VAL A 60 -11.76 -11.02 9.25
CA VAL A 60 -12.01 -12.35 9.84
C VAL A 60 -11.53 -13.46 8.89
N SER A 61 -10.23 -13.57 8.64
CA SER A 61 -9.66 -14.70 7.90
C SER A 61 -8.14 -14.84 8.08
N PRO A 62 -7.65 -15.32 9.24
CA PRO A 62 -6.22 -15.40 9.54
C PRO A 62 -5.41 -16.30 8.58
N LYS A 63 -6.07 -17.13 7.77
CA LYS A 63 -5.43 -17.99 6.77
C LYS A 63 -5.23 -17.33 5.39
N LYS A 64 -5.70 -16.09 5.19
CA LYS A 64 -5.57 -15.39 3.90
C LYS A 64 -4.28 -14.56 3.83
N ARG A 65 -3.66 -14.54 2.64
CA ARG A 65 -2.52 -13.66 2.31
C ARG A 65 -2.76 -12.20 2.69
N LEU A 66 -4.01 -11.76 2.58
CA LEU A 66 -4.44 -10.40 2.91
C LEU A 66 -4.03 -9.99 4.33
N VAL A 67 -4.26 -10.83 5.34
CA VAL A 67 -3.96 -10.51 6.75
C VAL A 67 -2.44 -10.39 7.00
N ALA A 68 -1.61 -11.02 6.15
CA ALA A 68 -0.16 -10.91 6.19
C ALA A 68 0.40 -9.71 5.40
N THR A 69 -0.44 -8.79 4.94
CA THR A 69 -0.03 -7.58 4.20
C THR A 69 0.83 -6.68 5.09
N LYS A 70 1.98 -6.26 4.57
CA LYS A 70 2.89 -5.34 5.26
C LYS A 70 2.88 -3.97 4.59
N ALA A 71 3.38 -2.94 5.28
CA ALA A 71 3.52 -1.59 4.73
C ALA A 71 4.29 -1.54 3.39
N HIS A 72 5.24 -2.46 3.18
CA HIS A 72 5.97 -2.57 1.92
C HIS A 72 5.06 -3.03 0.77
N ASP A 73 4.12 -3.94 1.02
CA ASP A 73 3.17 -4.43 0.01
C ASP A 73 2.26 -3.28 -0.42
N VAL A 74 1.75 -2.50 0.55
CA VAL A 74 0.88 -1.35 0.30
C VAL A 74 1.59 -0.30 -0.55
N ARG A 75 2.86 0.02 -0.24
CA ARG A 75 3.68 0.94 -1.06
C ARG A 75 3.91 0.42 -2.48
N ASN A 76 4.17 -0.87 -2.64
CA ASN A 76 4.33 -1.49 -3.96
C ASN A 76 3.02 -1.45 -4.76
N ILE A 77 1.88 -1.70 -4.11
CA ILE A 77 0.55 -1.61 -4.71
C ILE A 77 0.29 -0.18 -5.19
N ALA A 78 0.54 0.81 -4.34
CA ALA A 78 0.39 2.21 -4.69
C ALA A 78 1.20 2.61 -5.92
N LYS A 79 2.49 2.26 -5.93
CA LYS A 79 3.38 2.50 -7.06
C LYS A 79 2.84 1.84 -8.34
N SER A 80 2.40 0.59 -8.26
CA SER A 80 1.87 -0.14 -9.41
C SER A 80 0.53 0.39 -9.94
N HIS A 81 -0.23 1.11 -9.10
CA HIS A 81 -1.52 1.72 -9.46
C HIS A 81 -1.42 3.23 -9.70
N GLY A 82 -0.20 3.79 -9.74
CA GLY A 82 0.01 5.23 -9.95
C GLY A 82 -0.57 6.10 -8.83
N VAL A 83 -0.84 5.53 -7.65
CA VAL A 83 -1.32 6.32 -6.51
C VAL A 83 -0.17 7.17 -6.00
N ASN A 84 -0.31 8.48 -6.15
CA ASN A 84 0.66 9.44 -5.66
C ASN A 84 0.56 9.51 -4.13
N MET A 85 1.23 8.60 -3.43
CA MET A 85 1.33 8.57 -1.97
C MET A 85 2.28 9.64 -1.40
N THR A 86 2.85 10.47 -2.26
CA THR A 86 3.92 11.39 -1.93
C THR A 86 3.34 12.61 -1.21
N VAL A 87 3.10 12.46 0.10
CA VAL A 87 2.97 13.61 1.00
C VAL A 87 4.33 14.32 1.14
N VAL A 88 5.42 13.55 1.01
CA VAL A 88 6.81 14.01 1.16
C VAL A 88 7.47 14.14 -0.21
N ARG A 89 7.46 15.35 -0.79
CA ARG A 89 8.02 15.67 -2.11
C ARG A 89 9.54 15.61 -2.15
N ASN A 90 10.20 15.75 -0.99
CA ASN A 90 11.65 15.73 -0.83
C ASN A 90 12.00 15.17 0.57
N GLU A 91 13.14 14.48 0.69
CA GLU A 91 13.64 14.00 2.00
C GLU A 91 13.94 15.15 2.98
N ASN A 92 14.28 16.32 2.46
CA ASN A 92 14.35 17.55 3.23
C ASN A 92 12.95 18.17 3.35
N ASP A 93 12.43 18.16 4.57
CA ASP A 93 11.09 18.66 4.89
C ASP A 93 10.85 20.10 4.41
N ALA A 94 11.83 20.99 4.60
CA ALA A 94 11.72 22.38 4.16
C ALA A 94 11.56 22.49 2.63
N LEU A 95 12.30 21.70 1.86
CA LEU A 95 12.18 21.64 0.40
C LEU A 95 10.86 20.99 -0.03
N SER A 96 10.37 20.02 0.73
CA SER A 96 9.10 19.35 0.47
C SER A 96 7.92 20.30 0.63
N VAL A 97 7.92 21.09 1.71
CA VAL A 97 6.91 22.12 1.99
C VAL A 97 7.00 23.26 0.98
N ASP A 98 8.20 23.79 0.70
CA ASP A 98 8.40 24.84 -0.31
C ASP A 98 7.87 24.44 -1.70
N SER A 99 8.17 23.21 -2.12
CA SER A 99 7.67 22.66 -3.39
C SER A 99 6.14 22.56 -3.42
N TRP A 100 5.52 22.23 -2.29
CA TRP A 100 4.05 22.16 -2.18
C TRP A 100 3.41 23.55 -2.25
N VAL A 101 3.98 24.52 -1.54
CA VAL A 101 3.47 25.89 -1.54
C VAL A 101 3.54 26.49 -2.95
N LYS A 102 4.67 26.34 -3.64
CA LYS A 102 4.83 26.78 -5.04
C LYS A 102 3.84 26.10 -5.98
N GLU A 103 3.55 24.82 -5.77
CA GLU A 103 2.52 24.11 -6.56
C GLU A 103 1.12 24.69 -6.32
N MET A 104 0.80 25.07 -5.07
CA MET A 104 -0.49 25.67 -4.71
C MET A 104 -0.63 27.10 -5.23
N GLU A 105 0.44 27.88 -5.29
CA GLU A 105 0.47 29.21 -5.91
C GLU A 105 0.15 29.17 -7.42
N MET A 106 0.43 28.05 -8.10
CA MET A 106 0.12 27.87 -9.53
C MET A 106 -1.33 27.45 -9.80
N LYS A 107 -2.14 27.17 -8.76
CA LYS A 107 -3.53 26.70 -8.90
C LYS A 107 -4.50 27.85 -8.67
N ASP A 108 -5.65 27.81 -9.36
CA ASP A 108 -6.75 28.77 -9.17
C ASP A 108 -7.27 28.80 -7.72
N TYR A 109 -7.15 27.67 -7.01
CA TYR A 109 -7.44 27.58 -5.58
C TYR A 109 -6.15 27.37 -4.79
N ASN A 110 -5.76 28.40 -4.04
CA ASN A 110 -4.61 28.36 -3.15
C ASN A 110 -5.06 28.44 -1.67
N PRO A 111 -4.92 27.35 -0.88
CA PRO A 111 -5.29 27.34 0.53
C PRO A 111 -4.22 27.97 1.46
N VAL A 112 -3.07 28.40 0.93
CA VAL A 112 -1.96 28.92 1.73
C VAL A 112 -2.22 30.38 2.10
N LEU A 113 -2.53 30.62 3.38
CA LEU A 113 -2.76 31.98 3.91
C LEU A 113 -1.46 32.70 4.27
N LEU A 114 -0.48 31.95 4.77
CA LEU A 114 0.80 32.48 5.22
C LEU A 114 1.88 31.40 5.10
N TYR A 115 3.00 31.75 4.49
CA TYR A 115 4.16 30.87 4.34
C TYR A 115 5.45 31.68 4.50
N LYS A 116 6.48 31.05 5.08
CA LYS A 116 7.84 31.60 5.15
C LYS A 116 8.87 30.48 5.08
N LEU A 117 10.05 30.80 4.60
CA LEU A 117 11.18 29.87 4.63
C LEU A 117 11.81 29.78 6.03
N PRO A 118 12.48 28.67 6.35
CA PRO A 118 13.26 28.56 7.58
C PRO A 118 14.29 29.70 7.66
N GLY A 119 14.28 30.45 8.77
CA GLY A 119 15.17 31.61 8.97
C GLY A 119 14.58 32.97 8.60
N GLU A 120 13.43 33.03 7.92
CA GLU A 120 12.75 34.30 7.67
C GLU A 120 11.93 34.76 8.89
N VAL A 121 11.79 36.08 9.03
CA VAL A 121 10.96 36.71 10.06
C VAL A 121 9.74 37.29 9.38
N PHE A 122 8.54 37.03 9.92
CA PHE A 122 7.36 37.76 9.48
C PHE A 122 7.52 39.21 9.92
N LEU A 123 7.69 40.13 8.97
CA LEU A 123 7.63 41.55 9.27
C LEU A 123 6.19 41.88 9.68
N PRO A 124 6.01 42.68 10.76
CA PRO A 124 4.69 43.01 11.31
C PRO A 124 3.83 43.83 10.35
#